data_AF-A0A0D0S743-F1
#
_entry.id   AF-A0A0D0S743-F1
#
_cell.length_a   1.000
_cell.length_b   1.000
_cell.length_c   1.000
_cell.angle_alpha   90.00
_cell.angle_beta   90.00
_cell.angle_gamma   90.00
#
_symmetry.space_group_name_H-M   'P 1'
#
loop_
_entity.id
_entity.type
_entity.pdbx_description
1 polymer ?
#
loop_
_entity_poly.entity_id
_entity_poly.type
_entity_poly.pdbx_seq_one_letter_code
_entity_poly.pdbx_strand_id
1 'polypeptide(L)'
;MQFPFHLRSDRIFTTKKGNVRRRVTLETLNDNAPEAFVSASQSLVAAGYKVKGKAKGEVEKKYAQTFVRKGQPSITLVSNMDVGSKPANPAATGLVYFEWGLPGAKASVPVVAR
;
A
#
# COMPACT_ATOMS: atom_id res chain seq x y z
N MET A 1 4.92 -7.45 16.37
CA MET A 1 4.42 -8.75 15.85
C MET A 1 4.90 -8.91 14.42
N GLN A 2 5.09 -10.14 13.95
CA GLN A 2 5.33 -10.45 12.54
C GLN A 2 4.09 -11.21 12.06
N PHE A 3 3.55 -10.85 10.89
CA PHE A 3 2.40 -11.54 10.32
C PHE A 3 2.84 -12.36 9.10
N PRO A 4 2.25 -13.54 8.86
CA PRO A 4 2.54 -14.31 7.65
C PRO A 4 1.94 -13.61 6.43
N PHE A 5 2.74 -13.47 5.37
CA PHE A 5 2.32 -12.85 4.12
C PHE A 5 2.94 -13.49 2.90
N HIS A 6 2.30 -13.29 1.75
CA HIS A 6 2.87 -13.54 0.44
C HIS A 6 3.06 -12.21 -0.29
N LEU A 7 4.23 -11.98 -0.91
CA LEU A 7 4.44 -10.78 -1.72
C LEU A 7 3.68 -10.95 -3.04
N ARG A 8 2.59 -10.20 -3.22
CA ARG A 8 1.82 -10.22 -4.47
C ARG A 8 2.52 -9.44 -5.58
N SER A 9 3.00 -8.23 -5.27
CA SER A 9 3.67 -7.38 -6.25
C SER A 9 4.46 -6.25 -5.61
N ASP A 10 5.49 -5.82 -6.32
CA ASP A 10 6.17 -4.53 -6.14
C ASP A 10 6.26 -3.87 -7.52
N ARG A 11 5.54 -2.76 -7.72
CA ARG A 11 5.43 -2.13 -9.03
C ARG A 11 5.44 -0.63 -8.97
N ILE A 12 6.01 -0.04 -10.03
CA ILE A 12 5.87 1.37 -10.36
C ILE A 12 4.73 1.51 -11.36
N PHE A 13 3.83 2.45 -11.15
CA PHE A 13 2.71 2.69 -12.05
C PHE A 13 2.33 4.17 -12.12
N THR A 14 1.75 4.56 -13.24
CA THR A 14 1.21 5.90 -13.44
C THR A 14 -0.28 5.90 -13.11
N THR A 15 -0.70 6.78 -12.20
CA THR A 15 -2.11 6.99 -11.87
C THR A 15 -2.85 7.62 -13.06
N LYS A 16 -4.19 7.54 -13.09
CA LYS A 16 -5.01 8.22 -14.11
C LYS A 16 -4.77 9.74 -14.18
N LYS A 17 -4.25 10.34 -13.10
CA LYS A 17 -3.90 11.77 -13.00
C LYS A 17 -2.44 12.08 -13.39
N GLY A 18 -1.72 11.13 -14.01
CA GLY A 18 -0.34 11.31 -14.47
C GLY A 18 0.74 11.19 -13.38
N ASN A 19 0.37 10.99 -12.11
CA ASN A 19 1.36 10.83 -11.04
C ASN A 19 1.99 9.44 -11.08
N VAL A 20 3.32 9.37 -10.98
CA VAL A 20 4.06 8.12 -10.84
C VAL A 20 4.13 7.71 -9.36
N ARG A 21 3.77 6.47 -9.07
CA ARG A 21 3.78 5.90 -7.72
C ARG A 21 4.44 4.54 -7.71
N ARG A 22 5.04 4.18 -6.58
CA ARG A 22 5.40 2.79 -6.29
C ARG A 22 4.38 2.22 -5.31
N ARG A 23 3.99 0.96 -5.52
CA ARG A 23 3.16 0.21 -4.60
C ARG A 23 3.74 -1.17 -4.36
N VAL A 24 3.87 -1.51 -3.09
CA VAL A 24 4.20 -2.87 -2.62
C VAL A 24 2.94 -3.46 -2.02
N THR A 25 2.48 -4.59 -2.55
CA THR A 25 1.25 -5.27 -2.12
C THR A 25 1.59 -6.63 -1.54
N LEU A 26 1.15 -6.85 -0.30
CA LEU A 26 1.27 -8.09 0.43
C LEU A 26 -0.12 -8.72 0.54
N GLU A 27 -0.20 -10.00 0.22
CA GLU A 27 -1.36 -10.84 0.51
C GLU A 27 -1.24 -11.38 1.93
N THR A 28 -2.29 -11.16 2.70
CA THR A 28 -2.40 -11.58 4.09
C THR A 28 -3.12 -12.92 4.15
N LEU A 29 -2.75 -13.76 5.11
CA LEU A 29 -3.29 -15.12 5.28
C LEU A 29 -4.11 -15.18 6.58
N ASN A 30 -5.13 -16.04 6.65
CA ASN A 30 -5.93 -16.28 7.86
C ASN A 30 -6.65 -15.03 8.40
N ASP A 31 -7.31 -14.27 7.51
CA ASP A 31 -8.14 -13.09 7.78
C ASP A 31 -7.46 -11.93 8.53
N ASN A 32 -6.13 -11.91 8.61
CA ASN A 32 -5.39 -11.00 9.48
C ASN A 32 -5.05 -9.63 8.85
N ALA A 33 -5.77 -9.16 7.84
CA ALA A 33 -5.46 -7.88 7.19
C ALA A 33 -5.54 -6.67 8.14
N PRO A 34 -6.50 -6.58 9.09
CA PRO A 34 -6.50 -5.55 10.12
C PRO A 34 -5.27 -5.61 11.03
N GLU A 35 -4.86 -6.79 11.49
CA GLU A 35 -3.70 -6.99 12.35
C GLU A 35 -2.40 -6.69 11.59
N ALA A 36 -2.32 -7.11 10.33
CA ALA A 36 -1.21 -6.80 9.43
C ALA A 36 -1.08 -5.28 9.24
N PHE A 37 -2.19 -4.55 9.15
CA PHE A 37 -2.19 -3.09 9.11
C PHE A 37 -1.62 -2.48 10.39
N VAL A 38 -2.04 -2.95 11.56
CA VAL A 38 -1.53 -2.49 12.85
C VAL A 38 -0.03 -2.74 12.95
N SER A 39 0.41 -3.95 12.60
CA SER A 39 1.83 -4.34 12.60
C SER A 39 2.67 -3.51 11.64
N ALA A 40 2.19 -3.28 10.42
CA ALA A 40 2.84 -2.43 9.43
C ALA A 40 2.89 -0.95 9.88
N SER A 41 1.83 -0.46 10.52
CA SER A 41 1.77 0.89 11.09
C SER A 41 2.82 1.08 12.19
N GLN A 42 2.95 0.11 13.11
CA GLN A 42 3.99 0.13 14.15
C GLN A 42 5.40 0.16 13.55
N SER A 43 5.62 -0.58 12.46
CA SER A 43 6.91 -0.57 11.75
C SER A 43 7.24 0.80 11.15
N LEU A 44 6.25 1.48 10.55
CA LEU A 44 6.42 2.86 10.04
C LEU A 44 6.70 3.86 11.17
N VAL A 45 6.01 3.73 12.30
CA VAL A 45 6.24 4.57 13.49
C VAL A 45 7.64 4.34 14.06
N ALA A 46 8.08 3.08 14.19
CA ALA A 46 9.44 2.73 14.62
C ALA A 46 10.51 3.27 13.64
N ALA A 47 10.19 3.34 12.35
CA ALA A 47 11.02 3.98 11.32
C ALA A 47 10.95 5.52 11.33
N GLY A 48 10.30 6.14 12.31
CA GLY A 48 10.25 7.59 12.50
C GLY A 48 9.20 8.33 11.65
N TYR A 49 8.24 7.61 11.06
CA TYR A 49 7.10 8.25 10.41
C TYR A 49 6.01 8.60 11.42
N LYS A 50 5.29 9.69 11.14
CA LYS A 50 4.14 10.16 11.93
C LYS A 50 2.87 10.05 11.12
N VAL A 51 1.76 9.76 11.81
CA VAL A 51 0.43 9.76 11.24
C VAL A 51 0.06 11.15 10.73
N LYS A 52 -0.46 11.24 9.50
CA LYS A 52 -0.97 12.48 8.89
C LYS A 52 -2.46 12.39 8.66
N GLY A 53 -3.21 13.26 9.32
CA GLY A 53 -4.67 13.32 9.22
C GLY A 53 -5.36 12.10 9.82
N LYS A 54 -6.68 12.03 9.66
CA LYS A 54 -7.49 10.89 10.10
C LYS A 54 -7.39 9.74 9.10
N ALA A 55 -7.49 8.51 9.60
CA ALA A 55 -7.65 7.34 8.75
C ALA A 55 -8.95 7.42 7.93
N LYS A 56 -8.98 6.70 6.81
CA LYS A 56 -10.13 6.67 5.89
C LYS A 56 -10.62 5.24 5.71
N GLY A 57 -11.94 5.09 5.67
CA GLY A 57 -12.61 3.81 5.41
C GLY A 57 -12.90 3.00 6.67
N GLU A 58 -13.39 1.79 6.46
CA GLU A 58 -13.84 0.86 7.51
C GLU A 58 -12.81 -0.27 7.66
N VAL A 59 -12.46 -0.61 8.90
CA VAL A 59 -11.45 -1.65 9.22
C VAL A 59 -11.79 -3.00 8.60
N GLU A 60 -13.08 -3.38 8.63
CA GLU A 60 -13.61 -4.64 8.10
C GLU A 60 -13.76 -4.68 6.57
N LYS A 61 -13.49 -3.56 5.89
CA LYS A 61 -13.56 -3.50 4.42
C LYS A 61 -12.22 -3.02 3.89
N LYS A 62 -12.04 -1.71 3.92
CA LYS A 62 -10.86 -1.03 3.41
C LYS A 62 -10.51 0.11 4.33
N TYR A 63 -9.31 0.07 4.89
CA TYR A 63 -8.84 1.07 5.84
C TYR A 63 -7.50 1.62 5.40
N ALA A 64 -7.34 2.94 5.44
CA ALA A 64 -6.16 3.62 4.93
C ALA A 64 -5.67 4.70 5.89
N GLN A 65 -4.36 4.75 6.12
CA GLN A 65 -3.70 5.78 6.91
C GLN A 65 -2.45 6.29 6.18
N THR A 66 -2.29 7.61 6.16
CA THR A 66 -1.10 8.26 5.62
C THR A 66 -0.08 8.51 6.72
N PHE A 67 1.19 8.27 6.41
CA PHE A 67 2.35 8.42 7.25
C PHE A 67 3.37 9.35 6.58
N VAL A 68 3.99 10.25 7.34
CA VAL A 68 4.95 11.24 6.84
C VAL A 68 6.20 11.31 7.71
N ARG A 69 7.34 11.55 7.07
CA ARG A 69 8.64 11.81 7.71
C ARG A 69 9.36 12.90 6.91
N LYS A 70 10.01 13.85 7.60
CA LYS A 70 10.74 14.95 6.94
C LYS A 70 11.81 14.38 6.01
N GLY A 71 11.87 14.89 4.77
CA GLY A 71 12.85 14.46 3.76
C GLY A 71 12.55 13.10 3.12
N GLN A 72 11.40 12.48 3.41
CA GLN A 72 11.00 11.19 2.85
C GLN A 72 9.64 11.29 2.14
N PRO A 73 9.34 10.41 1.17
CA PRO A 73 8.02 10.33 0.58
C PRO A 73 6.94 10.08 1.62
N SER A 74 5.76 10.66 1.43
CA SER A 74 4.58 10.29 2.21
C SER A 74 4.12 8.90 1.81
N ILE A 75 3.97 8.00 2.78
CA ILE A 75 3.54 6.62 2.57
C ILE A 75 2.07 6.51 2.96
N THR A 76 1.24 5.97 2.09
CA THR A 76 -0.13 5.56 2.41
C THR A 76 -0.12 4.06 2.63
N LEU A 77 -0.44 3.63 3.85
CA LEU A 77 -0.70 2.23 4.17
C LEU A 77 -2.19 1.96 4.01
N VAL A 78 -2.53 0.84 3.40
CA VAL A 78 -3.92 0.43 3.20
C VAL A 78 -4.08 -1.05 3.51
N SER A 79 -5.13 -1.41 4.24
CA SER A 79 -5.66 -2.78 4.29
C SER A 79 -6.93 -2.88 3.46
N ASN A 80 -7.15 -4.05 2.88
CA ASN A 80 -8.36 -4.41 2.16
C ASN A 80 -8.68 -5.88 2.41
N MET A 81 -9.88 -6.19 2.88
CA MET A 81 -10.35 -7.58 3.05
C MET A 81 -10.65 -8.25 1.70
N ASP A 82 -10.89 -7.47 0.65
CA ASP A 82 -11.06 -8.00 -0.71
C ASP A 82 -9.71 -8.24 -1.41
N VAL A 83 -9.39 -9.51 -1.67
CA VAL A 83 -8.19 -9.96 -2.41
C VAL A 83 -8.33 -9.85 -3.94
N GLY A 84 -9.52 -9.50 -4.42
CA GLY A 84 -9.89 -9.47 -5.83
C GLY A 84 -10.09 -10.89 -6.42
N SER A 85 -10.42 -10.94 -7.71
CA SER A 85 -10.83 -12.19 -8.38
C SER A 85 -9.72 -13.20 -8.66
N LYS A 86 -8.45 -12.81 -8.53
CA LYS A 86 -7.27 -13.66 -8.80
C LYS A 86 -6.14 -13.31 -7.81
N PRO A 87 -6.18 -13.84 -6.58
CA PRO A 87 -5.05 -13.68 -5.67
C PRO A 87 -3.83 -14.45 -6.20
N ALA A 88 -2.62 -13.98 -5.88
CA ALA A 88 -1.39 -14.70 -6.25
C ALA A 88 -1.20 -15.95 -5.38
N ASN A 89 -1.64 -15.89 -4.12
CA ASN A 89 -1.78 -17.03 -3.23
C ASN A 89 -3.27 -17.40 -3.06
N PRO A 90 -3.69 -18.64 -3.41
CA PRO A 90 -5.08 -19.08 -3.23
C PRO A 90 -5.59 -19.03 -1.78
N ALA A 91 -4.70 -19.08 -0.78
CA ALA A 91 -5.04 -18.98 0.63
C ALA A 91 -5.09 -17.52 1.14
N ALA A 92 -4.92 -16.53 0.25
CA ALA A 92 -5.01 -15.13 0.63
C ALA A 92 -6.44 -14.76 1.03
N THR A 93 -6.55 -14.09 2.16
CA THR A 93 -7.82 -13.66 2.76
C THR A 93 -7.93 -12.14 2.84
N GLY A 94 -6.84 -11.43 2.56
CA GLY A 94 -6.82 -9.97 2.49
C GLY A 94 -5.54 -9.43 1.86
N LEU A 95 -5.44 -8.11 1.82
CA LEU A 95 -4.32 -7.37 1.29
C LEU A 95 -3.91 -6.28 2.25
N VAL A 96 -2.59 -6.09 2.38
CA VAL A 96 -2.01 -4.86 2.91
C VAL A 96 -1.04 -4.32 1.88
N TYR A 97 -1.12 -3.03 1.58
CA TYR A 97 -0.19 -2.41 0.65
C TYR A 97 0.30 -1.04 1.10
N PHE A 98 1.52 -0.75 0.71
CA PHE A 98 2.18 0.53 0.89
C PHE A 98 2.22 1.23 -0.46
N GLU A 99 1.89 2.52 -0.48
CA GLU A 99 1.96 3.33 -1.69
C GLU A 99 2.56 4.70 -1.43
N TRP A 100 3.48 5.13 -2.28
CA TRP A 100 4.07 6.47 -2.21
C TRP A 100 4.36 7.03 -3.61
N GLY A 101 4.39 8.36 -3.71
CA GLY A 101 4.80 9.06 -4.92
C GLY A 101 6.32 8.98 -5.11
N LEU A 102 6.76 8.89 -6.37
CA LEU A 102 8.17 8.98 -6.74
C LEU A 102 8.48 10.43 -7.18
N PRO A 103 9.29 11.19 -6.41
CA PRO A 103 9.67 12.56 -6.78
C PRO A 103 10.44 12.58 -8.11
N GLY A 104 10.16 13.55 -8.98
CA GLY A 104 10.88 13.73 -10.25
C GLY A 104 10.48 12.77 -11.39
N ALA A 105 9.68 11.73 -11.11
CA ALA A 105 9.17 10.84 -12.14
C ALA A 105 7.93 11.47 -12.81
N LYS A 106 8.12 12.06 -14.00
CA LYS A 106 7.01 12.38 -14.91
C LYS A 106 6.60 11.11 -15.63
N ALA A 107 5.30 10.94 -15.89
CA ALA A 107 4.84 9.90 -16.80
C ALA A 107 5.58 10.09 -18.15
N SER A 108 6.30 9.06 -18.61
CA SER A 108 6.71 9.01 -20.00
C SER A 108 5.41 8.94 -20.80
N VAL A 109 4.98 10.07 -21.35
CA VAL A 109 3.89 10.08 -22.32
C VAL A 109 4.35 9.15 -23.43
N PRO A 110 3.62 8.06 -23.76
CA PRO A 110 3.97 7.30 -24.95
C PRO A 110 3.88 8.28 -26.12
N VAL A 111 5.01 8.55 -26.76
CA VAL A 111 5.02 9.18 -28.06
C VAL A 111 4.32 8.18 -28.97
N VAL A 112 3.04 8.42 -29.24
CA VAL A 112 2.37 7.78 -30.37
C VAL A 112 3.06 8.36 -31.59
N ALA A 113 4.06 7.65 -32.10
CA ALA A 113 4.54 7.89 -33.45
C ALA A 113 3.35 7.65 -34.38
N ARG A 114 3.14 8.63 -35.26
CA ARG A 114 1.97 8.80 -36.14
C ARG A 114 1.67 7.57 -36.99
#